data_AF-A0A0S2KK33-F1
#
_entry.id   AF-A0A0S2KK33-F1
#
_cell.length_a   1.000
_cell.length_b   1.000
_cell.length_c   1.000
_cell.angle_alpha   90.00
_cell.angle_beta   90.00
_cell.angle_gamma   90.00
#
_symmetry.space_group_name_H-M   'P 1'
#
loop_
_entity.id
_entity.type
_entity.pdbx_description
1 polymer ?
#
loop_
_entity_poly.entity_id
_entity_poly.type
_entity_poly.pdbx_seq_one_letter_code
_entity_poly.pdbx_strand_id
1 'polypeptide(L)'
;MKLKDFMRSRLQNMEHYQFADRVLQLCKEANVPKLTAMLGPLTAAVAKEDLALNQPRVLDGTEELELLDNARDNAYYALSLLVEMQKRSEDKATIAAAKVLAEVMSRYPRAAAENYDKETGMIKNLITDLNAAPAAAAVTKLGALAAVRRLDRTNKEFDTRFHTRIKAGSASLDVKELRTAVDRALDAVLLRINSLNDLEPSAPITKLIEQYNTLVANRQTLLSGRVATNKARTEKQLAELRKELEPLIRKFEEANGIAPLVLQFTGKTQGSGKDKTYELVYTTNSQKKLWVRKDKDGGLQEVKR
;
A
#
# COMPACT_ATOMS: atom_id res chain seq x y z
N MET A 1 4.87 25.46 -36.01
CA MET A 1 5.70 24.54 -35.17
C MET A 1 4.84 23.34 -34.78
N LYS A 2 5.38 22.14 -34.59
CA LYS A 2 4.59 20.93 -34.23
C LYS A 2 4.85 20.50 -32.79
N LEU A 3 3.85 19.86 -32.16
CA LEU A 3 4.01 19.19 -30.87
C LEU A 3 4.97 17.99 -31.02
N LYS A 4 5.84 17.80 -30.03
CA LYS A 4 6.76 16.64 -29.96
C LYS A 4 6.05 15.42 -29.40
N ASP A 5 6.29 14.27 -30.01
CA ASP A 5 5.83 13.00 -29.45
C ASP A 5 6.59 12.62 -28.19
N PHE A 6 5.89 12.02 -27.24
CA PHE A 6 6.46 11.59 -25.97
C PHE A 6 5.83 10.30 -25.45
N MET A 7 6.67 9.32 -25.14
CA MET A 7 6.24 8.03 -24.61
C MET A 7 5.93 8.12 -23.10
N ARG A 8 4.70 8.51 -22.77
CA ARG A 8 4.20 8.72 -21.40
C ARG A 8 4.21 7.46 -20.53
N SER A 9 4.19 6.27 -21.14
CA SER A 9 4.26 4.99 -20.40
C SER A 9 5.55 4.78 -19.61
N ARG A 10 6.62 5.52 -19.95
CA ARG A 10 7.89 5.49 -19.19
C ARG A 10 7.86 6.33 -17.90
N LEU A 11 6.85 7.19 -17.74
CA LEU A 11 6.66 7.96 -16.52
C LEU A 11 6.15 7.06 -15.39
N GLN A 12 6.69 7.27 -14.19
CA GLN A 12 6.10 6.72 -12.98
C GLN A 12 4.73 7.37 -12.71
N ASN A 13 3.88 6.74 -11.90
CA ASN A 13 2.49 7.18 -11.73
C ASN A 13 2.36 8.66 -11.32
N MET A 14 3.12 9.10 -10.31
CA MET A 14 3.10 10.51 -9.89
C MET A 14 3.64 11.46 -10.97
N GLU A 15 4.63 11.01 -11.75
CA GLU A 15 5.19 11.79 -12.87
C GLU A 15 4.20 11.91 -14.03
N HIS A 16 3.41 10.85 -14.26
CA HIS A 16 2.37 10.77 -15.29
C HIS A 16 1.23 11.74 -14.97
N TYR A 17 0.65 11.62 -13.78
CA TYR A 17 -0.34 12.55 -13.27
C TYR A 17 0.13 14.01 -13.38
N GLN A 18 1.33 14.31 -12.86
CA GLN A 18 1.88 15.67 -12.90
C GLN A 18 2.18 16.16 -14.32
N PHE A 19 2.51 15.27 -15.26
CA PHE A 19 2.64 15.65 -16.66
C PHE A 19 1.28 16.04 -17.25
N ALA A 20 0.25 15.23 -17.01
CA ALA A 20 -1.10 15.51 -17.48
C ALA A 20 -1.68 16.81 -16.90
N ASP A 21 -1.51 17.01 -15.59
CA ASP A 21 -1.94 18.22 -14.89
C ASP A 21 -1.20 19.46 -15.40
N ARG A 22 0.12 19.37 -15.63
CA ARG A 22 0.89 20.48 -16.21
C ARG A 22 0.44 20.82 -17.62
N VAL A 23 0.13 19.84 -18.47
CA VAL A 23 -0.41 20.10 -19.81
C VAL A 23 -1.79 20.78 -19.72
N LEU A 24 -2.64 20.32 -18.80
CA LEU A 24 -3.94 20.95 -18.53
C LEU A 24 -3.77 22.40 -18.06
N GLN A 25 -2.83 22.67 -17.16
CA GLN A 25 -2.50 24.02 -16.69
C GLN A 25 -2.07 24.92 -17.84
N LEU A 26 -1.13 24.46 -18.68
CA LEU A 26 -0.69 25.22 -19.85
C LEU A 26 -1.84 25.54 -20.80
N CYS A 27 -2.75 24.60 -21.02
CA CYS A 27 -3.94 24.82 -21.87
C CYS A 27 -4.89 25.87 -21.26
N LYS A 28 -5.10 25.86 -19.94
CA LYS A 28 -5.91 26.86 -19.22
C LYS A 28 -5.26 28.25 -19.30
N GLU A 29 -3.95 28.34 -19.10
CA GLU A 29 -3.18 29.59 -19.16
C GLU A 29 -3.15 30.20 -20.58
N ALA A 30 -3.09 29.36 -21.61
CA ALA A 30 -3.19 29.81 -23.00
C ALA A 30 -4.57 30.42 -23.32
N ASN A 31 -5.60 30.02 -22.57
CA ASN A 31 -6.96 30.55 -22.60
C ASN A 31 -7.57 30.69 -24.02
N VAL A 32 -7.30 29.71 -24.89
CA VAL A 32 -7.85 29.68 -26.25
C VAL A 32 -9.30 29.16 -26.18
N PRO A 33 -10.34 29.93 -26.53
CA PRO A 33 -11.73 29.56 -26.25
C PRO A 33 -12.14 28.18 -26.78
N LYS A 34 -11.75 27.86 -28.02
CA LYS A 34 -12.02 26.56 -28.67
C LYS A 34 -11.32 25.37 -28.01
N LEU A 35 -10.21 25.62 -27.31
CA LEU A 35 -9.48 24.63 -26.53
C LEU A 35 -10.09 24.49 -25.13
N THR A 36 -10.33 25.62 -24.45
CA THR A 36 -10.89 25.67 -23.09
C THR A 36 -12.22 24.93 -22.99
N ALA A 37 -13.09 25.06 -23.99
CA ALA A 37 -14.38 24.36 -24.05
C ALA A 37 -14.26 22.82 -24.04
N MET A 38 -13.09 22.27 -24.33
CA MET A 38 -12.86 20.82 -24.46
C MET A 38 -11.97 20.25 -23.35
N LEU A 39 -11.58 21.05 -22.34
CA LEU A 39 -10.71 20.59 -21.25
C LEU A 39 -11.44 19.78 -20.18
N GLY A 40 -12.77 19.71 -20.22
CA GLY A 40 -13.60 18.99 -19.25
C GLY A 40 -13.21 17.51 -19.06
N PRO A 41 -13.15 16.71 -20.14
CA PRO A 41 -12.72 15.30 -20.05
C PRO A 41 -11.33 15.12 -19.45
N LEU A 42 -10.34 15.94 -19.84
CA LEU A 42 -8.99 15.87 -19.29
C LEU A 42 -8.97 16.26 -17.80
N THR A 43 -9.69 17.31 -17.43
CA THR A 43 -9.82 17.75 -16.02
C THR A 43 -10.40 16.64 -15.15
N ALA A 44 -11.47 15.98 -15.61
CA ALA A 44 -12.09 14.89 -14.88
C ALA A 44 -11.18 13.65 -14.79
N ALA A 45 -10.45 13.32 -15.85
CA ALA A 45 -9.53 12.19 -15.86
C ALA A 45 -8.34 12.42 -14.90
N VAL A 46 -7.74 13.61 -14.93
CA VAL A 46 -6.64 14.01 -14.04
C VAL A 46 -7.07 13.97 -12.57
N ALA A 47 -8.27 14.49 -12.24
CA ALA A 47 -8.79 14.45 -10.88
C ALA A 47 -9.01 13.00 -10.36
N LYS A 48 -9.46 12.09 -11.22
CA LYS A 48 -9.61 10.67 -10.86
C LYS A 48 -8.27 9.97 -10.64
N GLU A 49 -7.27 10.27 -11.47
CA GLU A 49 -5.90 9.76 -11.28
C GLU A 49 -5.30 10.29 -9.97
N ASP A 50 -5.45 11.59 -9.67
CA ASP A 50 -4.99 12.19 -8.41
C ASP A 50 -5.62 11.53 -7.18
N LEU A 51 -6.94 11.36 -7.20
CA LEU A 51 -7.68 10.67 -6.15
C LEU A 51 -7.13 9.26 -5.90
N ALA A 52 -6.81 8.52 -6.96
CA ALA A 52 -6.25 7.16 -6.85
C ALA A 52 -4.84 7.15 -6.28
N LEU A 53 -4.01 8.15 -6.63
CA LEU A 53 -2.63 8.24 -6.15
C LEU A 53 -2.53 8.76 -4.71
N ASN A 54 -3.54 9.50 -4.24
CA ASN A 54 -3.59 10.10 -2.91
C ASN A 54 -4.51 9.33 -1.94
N GLN A 55 -4.88 8.08 -2.23
CA GLN A 55 -5.66 7.29 -1.29
C GLN A 55 -4.89 7.10 0.04
N PRO A 56 -5.56 7.28 1.20
CA PRO A 56 -4.95 7.03 2.49
C PRO A 56 -4.41 5.60 2.57
N ARG A 57 -3.17 5.45 3.05
CA ARG A 57 -2.55 4.13 3.28
C ARG A 57 -3.16 3.39 4.47
N VAL A 58 -3.80 4.13 5.37
CA VAL A 58 -4.52 3.60 6.53
C VAL A 58 -6.00 3.68 6.20
N LEU A 59 -6.74 2.60 6.50
CA LEU A 59 -8.19 2.59 6.34
C LEU A 59 -8.80 3.71 7.19
N ASP A 60 -9.77 4.41 6.63
CA ASP A 60 -10.43 5.53 7.27
C ASP A 60 -10.91 5.18 8.69
N GLY A 61 -10.55 6.03 9.65
CA GLY A 61 -10.92 5.90 11.06
C GLY A 61 -10.45 4.59 11.72
N THR A 62 -9.25 4.08 11.40
CA THR A 62 -8.70 2.87 12.05
C THR A 62 -8.41 3.12 13.54
N GLU A 63 -7.71 4.21 13.88
CA GLU A 63 -7.41 4.57 15.27
C GLU A 63 -8.70 4.84 16.07
N GLU A 64 -9.64 5.58 15.50
CA GLU A 64 -10.94 5.81 16.13
C GLU A 64 -11.70 4.50 16.38
N LEU A 65 -11.69 3.58 15.40
CA LEU A 65 -12.34 2.28 15.55
C LEU A 65 -11.68 1.43 16.63
N GLU A 66 -10.34 1.42 16.70
CA GLU A 66 -9.59 0.74 17.78
C GLU A 66 -9.89 1.34 19.15
N LEU A 67 -10.02 2.66 19.27
CA LEU A 67 -10.40 3.29 20.54
C LEU A 67 -11.82 2.91 20.97
N LEU A 68 -12.77 2.85 20.03
CA LEU A 68 -14.14 2.41 20.29
C LEU A 68 -14.20 0.93 20.68
N ASP A 69 -13.41 0.09 20.02
CA ASP A 69 -13.27 -1.34 20.32
C ASP A 69 -12.73 -1.54 21.75
N ASN A 70 -11.62 -0.87 22.07
CA ASN A 70 -11.06 -0.88 23.43
C ASN A 70 -12.06 -0.38 24.49
N ALA A 71 -12.87 0.64 24.17
CA ALA A 71 -13.88 1.14 25.09
C ALA A 71 -15.01 0.12 25.32
N ARG A 72 -15.38 -0.63 24.28
CA ARG A 72 -16.34 -1.74 24.33
C ARG A 72 -15.82 -2.91 25.17
N ASP A 73 -14.60 -3.37 24.90
CA ASP A 73 -13.93 -4.42 25.67
C ASP A 73 -13.87 -4.07 27.16
N ASN A 74 -13.41 -2.86 27.47
CA ASN A 74 -13.32 -2.38 28.83
C ASN A 74 -14.70 -2.26 29.52
N ALA A 75 -15.79 -2.06 28.77
CA ALA A 75 -17.14 -2.08 29.33
C ALA A 75 -17.59 -3.51 29.66
N TYR A 76 -17.28 -4.46 28.79
CA TYR A 76 -17.58 -5.88 29.01
C TYR A 76 -16.80 -6.44 30.21
N TYR A 77 -15.49 -6.17 30.29
CA TYR A 77 -14.67 -6.62 31.41
C TYR A 77 -15.07 -5.96 32.74
N ALA A 78 -15.41 -4.66 32.72
CA ALA A 78 -15.88 -3.97 33.93
C ALA A 78 -17.16 -4.59 34.50
N LEU A 79 -18.14 -4.93 33.65
CA LEU A 79 -19.36 -5.63 34.07
C LEU A 79 -19.05 -7.02 34.62
N SER A 80 -18.17 -7.77 33.94
CA SER A 80 -17.75 -9.11 34.35
C SER A 80 -17.10 -9.10 35.74
N LEU A 81 -16.19 -8.15 35.97
CA LEU A 81 -15.51 -7.97 37.25
C LEU A 81 -16.47 -7.55 38.36
N LEU A 82 -17.46 -6.69 38.06
CA LEU A 82 -18.49 -6.33 39.02
C LEU A 82 -19.28 -7.57 39.47
N VAL A 83 -19.70 -8.43 38.54
CA VAL A 83 -20.43 -9.66 38.88
C VAL A 83 -19.55 -10.61 39.69
N GLU A 84 -18.29 -10.79 39.33
CA GLU A 84 -17.34 -11.64 40.07
C GLU A 84 -17.02 -11.10 41.48
N MET A 85 -16.99 -9.78 41.66
CA MET A 85 -16.88 -9.15 42.96
C MET A 85 -18.12 -9.48 43.82
N GLN A 86 -19.33 -9.31 43.28
CA GLN A 86 -20.57 -9.51 44.02
C GLN A 86 -20.83 -10.99 44.39
N LYS A 87 -20.27 -11.95 43.63
CA LYS A 87 -20.29 -13.38 43.99
C LYS A 87 -19.53 -13.69 45.29
N ARG A 88 -18.65 -12.80 45.74
CA ARG A 88 -17.83 -12.92 46.97
C ARG A 88 -18.37 -12.09 48.13
N SER A 89 -19.55 -11.48 47.99
CA SER A 89 -20.21 -10.74 49.06
C SER A 89 -20.60 -11.66 50.24
N GLU A 90 -20.73 -11.11 51.44
CA GLU A 90 -21.26 -11.82 52.61
C GLU A 90 -22.80 -11.89 52.60
N ASP A 91 -23.47 -10.98 51.86
CA ASP A 91 -24.93 -10.98 51.73
C ASP A 91 -25.40 -12.06 50.75
N LYS A 92 -26.14 -13.05 51.28
CA LYS A 92 -26.71 -14.15 50.49
C LYS A 92 -27.62 -13.68 49.36
N ALA A 93 -28.36 -12.58 49.54
CA ALA A 93 -29.22 -12.04 48.49
C ALA A 93 -28.40 -11.42 47.34
N THR A 94 -27.30 -10.76 47.67
CA THR A 94 -26.32 -10.25 46.70
C THR A 94 -25.64 -11.38 45.92
N ILE A 95 -25.20 -12.45 46.59
CA ILE A 95 -24.65 -13.63 45.92
C ILE A 95 -25.67 -14.24 44.94
N ALA A 96 -26.94 -14.37 45.36
CA ALA A 96 -27.99 -14.94 44.51
C ALA A 96 -28.21 -14.09 43.24
N ALA A 97 -28.29 -12.76 43.38
CA ALA A 97 -28.39 -11.85 42.24
C ALA A 97 -27.15 -11.94 41.32
N ALA A 98 -25.94 -12.03 41.89
CA ALA A 98 -24.71 -12.17 41.11
C ALA A 98 -24.65 -13.48 40.33
N LYS A 99 -25.16 -14.59 40.89
CA LYS A 99 -25.29 -15.87 40.18
C LYS A 99 -26.25 -15.78 39.00
N VAL A 100 -27.36 -15.04 39.13
CA VAL A 100 -28.29 -14.80 38.02
C VAL A 100 -27.59 -14.08 36.87
N LEU A 101 -26.83 -13.01 37.15
CA LEU A 101 -26.10 -12.29 36.10
C LEU A 101 -24.98 -13.14 35.51
N ALA A 102 -24.24 -13.90 36.33
CA ALA A 102 -23.18 -14.78 35.85
C ALA A 102 -23.72 -15.86 34.89
N GLU A 103 -24.90 -16.41 35.17
CA GLU A 103 -25.56 -17.39 34.29
C GLU A 103 -26.03 -16.76 32.97
N VAL A 104 -26.45 -15.51 32.97
CA VAL A 104 -26.75 -14.79 31.72
C VAL A 104 -25.46 -14.54 30.94
N MET A 105 -24.40 -14.09 31.61
CA MET A 105 -23.11 -13.80 30.97
C MET A 105 -22.41 -15.06 30.43
N SER A 106 -22.62 -16.23 31.05
CA SER A 106 -22.01 -17.50 30.60
C SER A 106 -22.48 -17.95 29.22
N ARG A 107 -23.65 -17.48 28.76
CA ARG A 107 -24.21 -17.73 27.41
C ARG A 107 -23.43 -17.01 26.31
N TYR A 108 -22.70 -15.96 26.66
CA TYR A 108 -21.94 -15.11 25.75
C TYR A 108 -20.45 -15.09 26.14
N PRO A 109 -19.79 -16.27 26.16
CA PRO A 109 -18.44 -16.38 26.69
C PRO A 109 -17.44 -15.63 25.82
N ARG A 110 -16.50 -14.93 26.47
CA ARG A 110 -15.35 -14.27 25.82
C ARG A 110 -15.76 -13.31 24.69
N ALA A 111 -16.90 -12.62 24.81
CA ALA A 111 -17.39 -11.72 23.77
C ALA A 111 -16.32 -10.71 23.30
N ALA A 112 -15.60 -10.08 24.24
CA ALA A 112 -14.49 -9.14 24.02
C ALA A 112 -13.19 -9.75 23.45
N ALA A 113 -13.22 -10.99 22.96
CA ALA A 113 -12.09 -11.65 22.30
C ALA A 113 -12.46 -12.24 20.94
N GLU A 114 -13.70 -12.03 20.50
CA GLU A 114 -14.22 -12.50 19.24
C GLU A 114 -13.95 -11.48 18.13
N ASN A 115 -14.26 -11.84 16.88
CA ASN A 115 -14.26 -10.84 15.81
C ASN A 115 -15.39 -9.81 16.00
N TYR A 116 -15.24 -8.65 15.37
CA TYR A 116 -16.10 -7.48 15.55
C TYR A 116 -17.60 -7.76 15.39
N ASP A 117 -18.01 -8.52 14.38
CA ASP A 117 -19.42 -8.82 14.15
C ASP A 117 -19.98 -9.77 15.21
N LYS A 118 -19.20 -10.80 15.55
CA LYS A 118 -19.60 -11.78 16.57
C LYS A 118 -19.67 -11.16 17.96
N GLU A 119 -18.69 -10.34 18.34
CA GLU A 119 -18.72 -9.59 19.58
C GLU A 119 -19.95 -8.66 19.64
N THR A 120 -20.19 -7.89 18.59
CA THR A 120 -21.34 -6.98 18.51
C THR A 120 -22.66 -7.72 18.71
N GLY A 121 -22.83 -8.87 18.05
CA GLY A 121 -24.01 -9.72 18.20
C GLY A 121 -24.14 -10.31 19.60
N MET A 122 -23.05 -10.81 20.18
CA MET A 122 -23.02 -11.36 21.54
C MET A 122 -23.39 -10.29 22.58
N ILE A 123 -22.80 -9.09 22.51
CA ILE A 123 -23.07 -8.01 23.46
C ILE A 123 -24.52 -7.52 23.31
N LYS A 124 -25.05 -7.42 22.08
CA LYS A 124 -26.45 -7.05 21.84
C LYS A 124 -27.44 -8.03 22.49
N ASN A 125 -27.18 -9.33 22.35
CA ASN A 125 -28.01 -10.37 22.97
C ASN A 125 -27.83 -10.39 24.50
N LEU A 126 -26.60 -10.21 24.99
CA LEU A 126 -26.31 -10.06 26.43
C LEU A 126 -27.09 -8.90 27.06
N ILE A 127 -27.07 -7.72 26.44
CA ILE A 127 -27.82 -6.55 26.94
C ILE A 127 -29.33 -6.84 26.95
N THR A 128 -29.83 -7.53 25.93
CA THR A 128 -31.25 -7.93 25.87
C THR A 128 -31.60 -8.83 27.05
N ASP A 129 -30.79 -9.86 27.31
CA ASP A 129 -31.02 -10.80 28.42
C ASP A 129 -30.86 -10.12 29.79
N LEU A 130 -29.91 -9.21 29.95
CA LEU A 130 -29.70 -8.46 31.20
C LEU A 130 -30.86 -7.51 31.54
N ASN A 131 -31.58 -7.04 30.52
CA ASN A 131 -32.76 -6.18 30.68
C ASN A 131 -34.07 -6.99 30.82
N ALA A 132 -34.03 -8.30 30.58
CA ALA A 132 -35.18 -9.18 30.77
C ALA A 132 -35.30 -9.65 32.23
N ALA A 133 -36.51 -9.99 32.66
CA ALA A 133 -36.71 -10.66 33.95
C ALA A 133 -36.20 -12.13 33.86
N PRO A 134 -35.54 -12.68 34.91
CA PRO A 134 -35.29 -12.07 36.23
C PRO A 134 -34.00 -11.24 36.32
N ALA A 135 -33.17 -11.18 35.28
CA ALA A 135 -31.85 -10.54 35.31
C ALA A 135 -31.93 -9.03 35.61
N ALA A 136 -32.94 -8.32 35.09
CA ALA A 136 -33.14 -6.89 35.36
C ALA A 136 -33.26 -6.55 36.86
N ALA A 137 -33.90 -7.43 37.63
CA ALA A 137 -33.99 -7.27 39.09
C ALA A 137 -32.61 -7.45 39.76
N ALA A 138 -31.82 -8.41 39.28
CA ALA A 138 -30.45 -8.62 39.74
C ALA A 138 -29.53 -7.44 39.35
N VAL A 139 -29.64 -6.90 38.14
CA VAL A 139 -28.92 -5.69 37.69
C VAL A 139 -29.18 -4.52 38.65
N THR A 140 -30.45 -4.33 39.05
CA THR A 140 -30.84 -3.28 40.00
C THR A 140 -30.26 -3.54 41.39
N LYS A 141 -30.41 -4.77 41.92
CA LYS A 141 -29.91 -5.17 43.24
C LYS A 141 -28.39 -4.99 43.38
N LEU A 142 -27.63 -5.27 42.32
CA LEU A 142 -26.17 -5.17 42.32
C LEU A 142 -25.65 -3.77 41.97
N GLY A 143 -26.54 -2.80 41.69
CA GLY A 143 -26.13 -1.47 41.23
C GLY A 143 -25.44 -1.48 39.85
N ALA A 144 -25.67 -2.51 39.03
CA ALA A 144 -24.96 -2.72 37.77
C ALA A 144 -25.53 -1.92 36.58
N LEU A 145 -26.63 -1.17 36.78
CA LEU A 145 -27.32 -0.45 35.71
C LEU A 145 -26.41 0.47 34.88
N ALA A 146 -25.50 1.19 35.56
CA ALA A 146 -24.54 2.06 34.88
C ALA A 146 -23.55 1.27 34.00
N ALA A 147 -23.10 0.10 34.45
CA ALA A 147 -22.21 -0.77 33.68
C ALA A 147 -22.92 -1.36 32.45
N VAL A 148 -24.17 -1.81 32.60
CA VAL A 148 -25.00 -2.31 31.48
C VAL A 148 -25.24 -1.21 30.44
N ARG A 149 -25.61 0.00 30.88
CA ARG A 149 -25.79 1.16 29.97
C ARG A 149 -24.50 1.56 29.27
N ARG A 150 -23.36 1.50 29.97
CA ARG A 150 -22.05 1.79 29.37
C ARG A 150 -21.75 0.78 28.26
N LEU A 151 -21.95 -0.51 28.52
CA LEU A 151 -21.73 -1.58 27.54
C LEU A 151 -22.63 -1.45 26.31
N ASP A 152 -23.92 -1.12 26.52
CA ASP A 152 -24.86 -0.85 25.41
C ASP A 152 -24.44 0.34 24.55
N ARG A 153 -24.05 1.44 25.20
CA ARG A 153 -23.59 2.63 24.49
C ARG A 153 -22.32 2.36 23.67
N THR A 154 -21.29 1.79 24.29
CA THR A 154 -20.01 1.55 23.59
C THR A 154 -20.15 0.55 22.45
N ASN A 155 -21.01 -0.47 22.60
CA ASN A 155 -21.30 -1.40 21.51
C ASN A 155 -22.00 -0.72 20.33
N LYS A 156 -22.97 0.18 20.58
CA LYS A 156 -23.66 0.95 19.53
C LYS A 156 -22.75 1.95 18.82
N GLU A 157 -21.88 2.63 19.57
CA GLU A 157 -20.88 3.55 19.04
C GLU A 157 -19.92 2.83 18.10
N PHE A 158 -19.40 1.67 18.53
CA PHE A 158 -18.56 0.81 17.69
C PHE A 158 -19.29 0.34 16.42
N ASP A 159 -20.49 -0.27 16.56
CA ASP A 159 -21.26 -0.83 15.43
C ASP A 159 -21.57 0.24 14.37
N THR A 160 -21.92 1.45 14.81
CA THR A 160 -22.16 2.60 13.93
C THR A 160 -20.92 2.99 13.14
N ARG A 161 -19.76 3.07 13.80
CA ARG A 161 -18.50 3.45 13.12
C ARG A 161 -18.02 2.35 12.20
N PHE A 162 -18.11 1.09 12.63
CA PHE A 162 -17.75 -0.07 11.81
C PHE A 162 -18.61 -0.15 10.55
N HIS A 163 -19.93 0.04 10.67
CA HIS A 163 -20.83 0.09 9.53
C HIS A 163 -20.50 1.24 8.56
N THR A 164 -20.12 2.40 9.09
CA THR A 164 -19.66 3.54 8.27
C THR A 164 -18.39 3.20 7.48
N ARG A 165 -17.45 2.48 8.11
CA ARG A 165 -16.23 1.97 7.44
C ARG A 165 -16.56 1.03 6.29
N ILE A 166 -17.50 0.10 6.50
CA ILE A 166 -17.93 -0.83 5.46
C ILE A 166 -18.57 -0.08 4.28
N LYS A 167 -19.42 0.92 4.56
CA LYS A 167 -20.03 1.78 3.53
C LYS A 167 -19.03 2.60 2.74
N ALA A 168 -17.99 3.12 3.40
CA ALA A 168 -16.94 3.87 2.72
C ALA A 168 -16.19 2.99 1.70
N GLY A 169 -16.02 1.70 2.02
CA GLY A 169 -15.33 0.73 1.17
C GLY A 169 -13.84 1.06 0.96
N SER A 170 -13.09 0.10 0.42
CA SER A 170 -11.78 0.36 -0.17
C SER A 170 -11.92 0.17 -1.67
N ALA A 171 -12.38 1.20 -2.38
CA ALA A 171 -12.41 1.16 -3.84
C ALA A 171 -10.97 1.13 -4.34
N SER A 172 -10.47 -0.06 -4.66
CA SER A 172 -9.22 -0.24 -5.39
C SER A 172 -9.41 0.38 -6.77
N LEU A 173 -8.83 1.55 -6.98
CA LEU A 173 -8.86 2.22 -8.27
C LEU A 173 -7.74 1.65 -9.13
N ASP A 174 -8.09 1.06 -10.29
CA ASP A 174 -7.08 0.57 -11.23
C ASP A 174 -6.34 1.77 -11.86
N VAL A 175 -5.18 2.07 -11.30
CA VAL A 175 -4.31 3.16 -11.77
C VAL A 175 -3.93 2.99 -13.25
N LYS A 176 -3.83 1.76 -13.76
CA LYS A 176 -3.49 1.52 -15.16
C LYS A 176 -4.64 1.93 -16.09
N GLU A 177 -5.87 1.61 -15.72
CA GLU A 177 -7.05 2.05 -16.46
C GLU A 177 -7.21 3.58 -16.41
N LEU A 178 -6.98 4.17 -15.22
CA LEU A 178 -7.01 5.62 -15.06
C LEU A 178 -5.95 6.32 -15.90
N ARG A 179 -4.71 5.82 -15.94
CA ARG A 179 -3.65 6.32 -16.82
C ARG A 179 -4.05 6.24 -18.28
N THR A 180 -4.68 5.14 -18.70
CA THR A 180 -5.17 4.97 -20.07
C THR A 180 -6.26 5.99 -20.42
N ALA A 181 -7.16 6.28 -19.47
CA ALA A 181 -8.19 7.30 -19.65
C ALA A 181 -7.60 8.72 -19.74
N VAL A 182 -6.60 9.03 -18.91
CA VAL A 182 -5.86 10.30 -18.96
C VAL A 182 -5.09 10.43 -20.27
N ASP A 183 -4.38 9.39 -20.70
CA ASP A 183 -3.66 9.36 -21.98
C ASP A 183 -4.60 9.64 -23.16
N ARG A 184 -5.78 8.99 -23.18
CA ARG A 184 -6.80 9.22 -24.22
C ARG A 184 -7.30 10.67 -24.22
N ALA A 185 -7.56 11.23 -23.05
CA ALA A 185 -8.01 12.62 -22.93
C ALA A 185 -6.91 13.62 -23.32
N LEU A 186 -5.65 13.34 -22.94
CA LEU A 186 -4.49 14.12 -23.37
C LEU A 186 -4.33 14.09 -24.88
N ASP A 187 -4.42 12.91 -25.52
CA ASP A 187 -4.28 12.78 -26.97
C ASP A 187 -5.33 13.60 -27.72
N ALA A 188 -6.58 13.61 -27.23
CA ALA A 188 -7.63 14.46 -27.79
C ALA A 188 -7.30 15.96 -27.68
N VAL A 189 -6.75 16.40 -26.54
CA VAL A 189 -6.33 17.80 -26.32
C VAL A 189 -5.14 18.17 -27.22
N LEU A 190 -4.12 17.31 -27.31
CA LEU A 190 -2.94 17.54 -28.14
C LEU A 190 -3.30 17.56 -29.64
N LEU A 191 -4.18 16.66 -30.08
CA LEU A 191 -4.73 16.68 -31.45
C LEU A 191 -5.45 18.00 -31.74
N ARG A 192 -6.23 18.51 -30.78
CA ARG A 192 -6.92 19.80 -30.92
C ARG A 192 -5.96 20.97 -31.01
N ILE A 193 -4.89 20.99 -30.21
CA ILE A 193 -3.84 22.01 -30.30
C ILE A 193 -3.20 22.01 -31.68
N ASN A 194 -2.82 20.82 -32.20
CA ASN A 194 -2.28 20.70 -33.56
C ASN A 194 -3.28 21.19 -34.62
N SER A 195 -4.55 20.81 -34.49
CA SER A 195 -5.61 21.23 -35.43
C SER A 195 -5.83 22.74 -35.40
N LEU A 196 -5.84 23.36 -34.22
CA LEU A 196 -5.97 24.81 -34.09
C LEU A 196 -4.73 25.54 -34.63
N ASN A 197 -3.53 25.01 -34.41
CA ASN A 197 -2.32 25.58 -34.98
C ASN A 197 -2.30 25.53 -36.51
N ASP A 198 -2.88 24.49 -37.10
CA ASP A 198 -2.96 24.31 -38.55
C ASP A 198 -4.03 25.24 -39.18
N LEU A 199 -5.24 25.26 -38.59
CA LEU A 199 -6.39 25.99 -39.14
C LEU A 199 -6.41 27.47 -38.78
N GLU A 200 -6.03 27.82 -37.55
CA GLU A 200 -6.16 29.16 -36.96
C GLU A 200 -4.92 29.50 -36.11
N PRO A 201 -3.72 29.60 -36.72
CA PRO A 201 -2.50 29.89 -36.00
C PRO A 201 -2.61 31.22 -35.25
N SER A 202 -2.20 31.22 -33.98
CA SER A 202 -2.20 32.42 -33.14
C SER A 202 -1.02 32.40 -32.17
N ALA A 203 -0.60 33.58 -31.71
CA ALA A 203 0.51 33.70 -30.77
C ALA A 203 0.31 32.87 -29.48
N PRO A 204 -0.89 32.80 -28.86
CA PRO A 204 -1.13 31.92 -27.71
C PRO A 204 -0.94 30.44 -28.02
N ILE A 205 -1.39 29.97 -29.20
CA ILE A 205 -1.22 28.57 -29.61
C ILE A 205 0.26 28.26 -29.85
N THR A 206 1.00 29.13 -30.54
CA THR A 206 2.43 28.95 -30.77
C THR A 206 3.18 28.84 -29.45
N LYS A 207 2.93 29.77 -28.52
CA LYS A 207 3.54 29.75 -27.18
C LYS A 207 3.19 28.48 -26.40
N LEU A 208 1.94 28.02 -26.47
CA LEU A 208 1.52 26.77 -25.85
C LEU A 208 2.32 25.56 -26.38
N ILE A 209 2.54 25.49 -27.70
CA ILE A 209 3.35 24.42 -28.30
C ILE A 209 4.82 24.51 -27.84
N GLU A 210 5.39 25.71 -27.70
CA GLU A 210 6.76 25.91 -27.18
C GLU A 210 6.90 25.42 -25.74
N GLN A 211 5.94 25.80 -24.89
CA GLN A 211 5.92 25.40 -23.49
C GLN A 211 5.72 23.88 -23.35
N TYR A 212 4.82 23.29 -24.13
CA TYR A 212 4.65 21.84 -24.18
C TYR A 212 5.94 21.13 -24.62
N ASN A 213 6.58 21.60 -25.70
CA ASN A 213 7.80 20.98 -26.22
C ASN A 213 8.97 21.10 -25.23
N THR A 214 9.00 22.16 -24.43
CA THR A 214 9.93 22.34 -23.32
C THR A 214 9.66 21.35 -22.20
N LEU A 215 8.38 21.17 -21.83
CA LEU A 215 7.98 20.16 -20.85
C LEU A 215 8.38 18.75 -21.29
N VAL A 216 8.16 18.39 -22.55
CA VAL A 216 8.59 17.10 -23.12
C VAL A 216 10.10 16.93 -23.05
N ALA A 217 10.87 17.95 -23.44
CA ALA A 217 12.33 17.91 -23.37
C ALA A 217 12.83 17.68 -21.93
N ASN A 218 12.24 18.38 -20.95
CA ASN A 218 12.57 18.21 -19.54
C ASN A 218 12.31 16.77 -19.06
N ARG A 219 11.19 16.16 -19.46
CA ARG A 219 10.88 14.76 -19.11
C ARG A 219 11.81 13.77 -19.79
N GLN A 220 12.19 14.00 -21.04
CA GLN A 220 13.17 13.16 -21.76
C GLN A 220 14.55 13.22 -21.10
N THR A 221 15.00 14.40 -20.67
CA THR A 221 16.25 14.57 -19.92
C THR A 221 16.22 13.82 -18.60
N LEU A 222 15.12 13.92 -17.85
CA LEU A 222 14.93 13.20 -16.58
C LEU A 222 15.01 11.68 -16.79
N LEU A 223 14.30 11.15 -17.79
CA LEU A 223 14.29 9.71 -18.07
C LEU A 223 15.67 9.21 -18.52
N SER A 224 16.36 9.99 -19.37
CA SER A 224 17.74 9.67 -19.80
C SER A 224 18.72 9.68 -18.63
N GLY A 225 18.61 10.67 -17.75
CA GLY A 225 19.40 10.74 -16.51
C GLY A 225 19.18 9.51 -15.62
N ARG A 226 17.92 9.10 -15.43
CA ARG A 226 17.57 7.89 -14.66
C ARG A 226 18.24 6.63 -15.24
N VAL A 227 18.21 6.47 -16.55
CA VAL A 227 18.88 5.33 -17.23
C VAL A 227 20.39 5.37 -17.00
N ALA A 228 21.01 6.53 -17.16
CA ALA A 228 22.45 6.70 -16.95
C ALA A 228 22.86 6.42 -15.50
N THR A 229 22.13 6.96 -14.51
CA THR A 229 22.40 6.72 -13.09
C THR A 229 22.24 5.25 -12.72
N ASN A 230 21.20 4.58 -13.22
CA ASN A 230 21.00 3.15 -12.97
C ASN A 230 22.13 2.32 -13.58
N LYS A 231 22.54 2.62 -14.81
CA LYS A 231 23.67 1.96 -15.47
C LYS A 231 24.95 2.14 -14.66
N ALA A 232 25.29 3.37 -14.26
CA ALA A 232 26.48 3.65 -13.46
C ALA A 232 26.45 2.92 -12.11
N ARG A 233 25.28 2.84 -11.45
CA ARG A 233 25.09 2.08 -10.21
C ARG A 233 25.34 0.59 -10.43
N THR A 234 24.77 0.00 -11.48
CA THR A 234 24.96 -1.42 -11.82
C THR A 234 26.42 -1.72 -12.14
N GLU A 235 27.09 -0.87 -12.91
CA GLU A 235 28.52 -1.00 -13.24
C GLU A 235 29.39 -0.94 -11.98
N LYS A 236 29.11 0.01 -11.07
CA LYS A 236 29.80 0.11 -9.78
C LYS A 236 29.62 -1.15 -8.93
N GLN A 237 28.38 -1.63 -8.78
CA GLN A 237 28.08 -2.86 -8.04
C GLN A 237 28.77 -4.08 -8.66
N LEU A 238 28.85 -4.14 -9.99
CA LEU A 238 29.53 -5.21 -10.70
C LEU A 238 31.05 -5.17 -10.46
N ALA A 239 31.65 -3.97 -10.46
CA ALA A 239 33.07 -3.78 -10.18
C ALA A 239 33.41 -4.15 -8.73
N GLU A 240 32.59 -3.74 -7.77
CA GLU A 240 32.72 -4.13 -6.36
C GLU A 240 32.61 -5.66 -6.19
N LEU A 241 31.64 -6.28 -6.86
CA LEU A 241 31.47 -7.74 -6.83
C LEU A 241 32.65 -8.47 -7.48
N ARG A 242 33.20 -7.96 -8.59
CA ARG A 242 34.42 -8.51 -9.21
C ARG A 242 35.58 -8.48 -8.22
N LYS A 243 35.80 -7.34 -7.55
CA LYS A 243 36.85 -7.17 -6.55
C LYS A 243 36.69 -8.12 -5.36
N GLU A 244 35.45 -8.33 -4.90
CA GLU A 244 35.14 -9.25 -3.81
C GLU A 244 35.35 -10.73 -4.18
N LEU A 245 34.90 -11.13 -5.38
CA LEU A 245 34.99 -12.52 -5.83
C LEU A 245 36.40 -12.92 -6.23
N GLU A 246 37.22 -11.98 -6.72
CA GLU A 246 38.58 -12.26 -7.20
C GLU A 246 39.41 -13.11 -6.23
N PRO A 247 39.64 -12.73 -4.96
CA PRO A 247 40.42 -13.56 -4.02
C PRO A 247 39.76 -14.91 -3.72
N LEU A 248 38.43 -14.97 -3.75
CA LEU A 248 37.70 -16.22 -3.51
C LEU A 248 37.83 -17.18 -4.70
N ILE A 249 37.85 -16.65 -5.93
CA ILE A 249 38.09 -17.42 -7.15
C ILE A 249 39.50 -18.01 -7.11
N ARG A 250 40.52 -17.26 -6.67
CA ARG A 250 41.89 -17.79 -6.52
C ARG A 250 41.95 -18.95 -5.54
N LYS A 251 41.34 -18.81 -4.36
CA LYS A 251 41.23 -19.91 -3.38
C LYS A 251 40.47 -21.12 -3.94
N PHE A 252 39.42 -20.88 -4.72
CA PHE A 252 38.65 -21.93 -5.38
C PHE A 252 39.48 -22.69 -6.43
N GLU A 253 40.29 -21.98 -7.23
CA GLU A 253 41.20 -22.61 -8.19
C GLU A 253 42.19 -23.54 -7.48
N GLU A 254 42.85 -23.03 -6.44
CA GLU A 254 43.82 -23.78 -5.63
C GLU A 254 43.18 -25.04 -5.01
N ALA A 255 42.01 -24.90 -4.38
CA ALA A 255 41.32 -26.01 -3.72
C ALA A 255 40.84 -27.10 -4.68
N ASN A 256 40.62 -26.78 -5.96
CA ASN A 256 40.11 -27.71 -6.97
C ASN A 256 41.19 -28.15 -7.97
N GLY A 257 42.47 -27.83 -7.73
CA GLY A 257 43.58 -28.19 -8.63
C GLY A 257 43.47 -27.56 -10.03
N ILE A 258 42.79 -26.41 -10.13
CA ILE A 258 42.67 -25.64 -11.37
C ILE A 258 43.90 -24.73 -11.49
N ALA A 259 44.46 -24.60 -12.70
CA ALA A 259 45.60 -23.71 -12.93
C ALA A 259 45.28 -22.28 -12.47
N PRO A 260 46.25 -21.55 -11.87
CA PRO A 260 46.00 -20.21 -11.36
C PRO A 260 45.67 -19.24 -12.50
N LEU A 261 44.79 -18.26 -12.22
CA LEU A 261 44.44 -17.17 -13.14
C LEU A 261 43.64 -17.60 -14.39
N VAL A 262 42.99 -18.77 -14.37
CA VAL A 262 42.21 -19.27 -15.52
C VAL A 262 40.71 -19.07 -15.39
N LEU A 263 40.18 -18.82 -14.20
CA LEU A 263 38.77 -18.49 -13.97
C LEU A 263 38.57 -16.99 -13.80
N GLN A 264 37.53 -16.48 -14.45
CA GLN A 264 37.07 -15.10 -14.32
C GLN A 264 35.56 -15.02 -14.16
N PHE A 265 35.11 -14.09 -13.32
CA PHE A 265 33.69 -13.80 -13.19
C PHE A 265 33.15 -13.09 -14.44
N THR A 266 32.09 -13.65 -15.02
CA THR A 266 31.49 -13.11 -16.26
C THR A 266 30.67 -11.84 -16.02
N GLY A 267 30.26 -11.60 -14.78
CA GLY A 267 29.30 -10.57 -14.43
C GLY A 267 27.86 -11.07 -14.31
N LYS A 268 27.58 -12.34 -14.67
CA LYS A 268 26.25 -12.91 -14.53
C LYS A 268 26.06 -13.54 -13.15
N THR A 269 24.93 -13.20 -12.54
CA THR A 269 24.49 -13.79 -11.26
C THR A 269 23.09 -14.36 -11.40
N GLN A 270 22.78 -15.40 -10.63
CA GLN A 270 21.44 -15.97 -10.52
C GLN A 270 21.07 -16.19 -9.06
N GLY A 271 19.78 -16.24 -8.76
CA GLY A 271 19.29 -16.37 -7.39
C GLY A 271 19.51 -15.12 -6.54
N SER A 272 19.17 -15.22 -5.26
CA SER A 272 19.21 -14.11 -4.30
C SER A 272 19.66 -14.58 -2.93
N GLY A 273 20.23 -13.66 -2.14
CA GLY A 273 20.68 -13.96 -0.77
C GLY A 273 21.70 -15.10 -0.72
N LYS A 274 21.48 -16.07 0.16
CA LYS A 274 22.35 -17.24 0.34
C LYS A 274 22.42 -18.17 -0.87
N ASP A 275 21.43 -18.13 -1.75
CA ASP A 275 21.35 -18.96 -2.97
C ASP A 275 21.86 -18.23 -4.21
N LYS A 276 22.50 -17.07 -4.03
CA LYS A 276 23.08 -16.31 -5.12
C LYS A 276 24.30 -17.05 -5.69
N THR A 277 24.22 -17.37 -6.97
CA THR A 277 25.30 -18.01 -7.73
C THR A 277 25.94 -17.04 -8.70
N TYR A 278 27.20 -17.32 -9.05
CA TYR A 278 28.06 -16.48 -9.88
C TYR A 278 28.62 -17.34 -11.03
N GLU A 279 28.45 -16.89 -12.27
CA GLU A 279 28.98 -17.61 -13.44
C GLU A 279 30.46 -17.24 -13.63
N LEU A 280 31.32 -18.25 -13.54
CA LEU A 280 32.73 -18.18 -13.89
C LEU A 280 32.96 -18.79 -15.27
N VAL A 281 33.92 -18.24 -16.00
CA VAL A 281 34.34 -18.72 -17.31
C VAL A 281 35.83 -19.02 -17.30
N TYR A 282 36.24 -20.05 -18.04
CA TYR A 282 37.66 -20.31 -18.28
C TYR A 282 38.21 -19.35 -19.33
N THR A 283 39.27 -18.62 -19.01
CA THR A 283 39.97 -17.71 -19.94
C THR A 283 40.58 -18.46 -21.13
N THR A 284 40.95 -19.72 -20.92
CA THR A 284 41.49 -20.62 -21.94
C THR A 284 40.42 -21.23 -22.85
N ASN A 285 39.14 -21.26 -22.42
CA ASN A 285 38.01 -21.73 -23.22
C ASN A 285 36.71 -21.06 -22.76
N SER A 286 36.27 -20.03 -23.48
CA SER A 286 35.10 -19.23 -23.15
C SER A 286 33.75 -19.97 -23.24
N GLN A 287 33.74 -21.16 -23.86
CA GLN A 287 32.56 -22.04 -23.89
C GLN A 287 32.42 -22.85 -22.59
N LYS A 288 33.52 -23.06 -21.86
CA LYS A 288 33.50 -23.76 -20.58
C LYS A 288 33.14 -22.77 -19.47
N LYS A 289 31.97 -22.96 -18.86
CA LYS A 289 31.43 -22.13 -17.78
C LYS A 289 31.04 -23.00 -16.60
N LEU A 290 31.15 -22.47 -15.40
CA LEU A 290 30.69 -23.11 -14.18
C LEU A 290 30.00 -22.08 -13.30
N TRP A 291 29.10 -22.55 -12.44
CA TRP A 291 28.39 -21.70 -11.48
C TRP A 291 28.92 -22.00 -10.08
N VAL A 292 29.28 -20.96 -9.34
CA VAL A 292 29.71 -21.08 -7.94
C VAL A 292 28.76 -20.35 -7.02
N ARG A 293 28.67 -20.79 -5.77
CA ARG A 293 27.93 -20.14 -4.68
C ARG A 293 28.86 -19.91 -3.50
N LYS A 294 28.60 -18.88 -2.69
CA LYS A 294 29.28 -18.72 -1.40
C LYS A 294 28.73 -19.74 -0.38
N ASP A 295 29.61 -20.45 0.30
CA ASP A 295 29.26 -21.33 1.42
C ASP A 295 29.11 -20.55 2.74
N LYS A 296 28.91 -21.28 3.84
CA LYS A 296 28.71 -20.67 5.17
C LYS A 296 29.94 -19.92 5.68
N ASP A 297 31.13 -20.32 5.23
CA ASP A 297 32.41 -19.74 5.63
C ASP A 297 32.87 -18.64 4.65
N GLY A 298 32.04 -18.34 3.64
CA GLY A 298 32.30 -17.33 2.62
C GLY A 298 33.21 -17.80 1.47
N GLY A 299 33.59 -19.08 1.45
CA GLY A 299 34.32 -19.72 0.35
C GLY A 299 33.41 -19.99 -0.85
N LEU A 300 33.99 -20.20 -2.03
CA LEU A 300 33.21 -20.57 -3.22
C LEU A 300 33.11 -22.09 -3.35
N GLN A 301 31.92 -22.57 -3.72
CA GLN A 301 31.67 -23.98 -4.04
C GLN A 301 30.94 -24.07 -5.37
N GLU A 302 31.32 -25.03 -6.21
CA GLU A 302 30.64 -25.28 -7.48
C GLU A 302 29.22 -25.80 -7.23
N VAL A 303 28.26 -25.22 -7.93
CA VAL A 303 26.89 -25.69 -7.97
C VAL A 303 26.73 -26.55 -9.21
N LYS A 304 26.74 -27.88 -9.02
CA LYS A 304 26.37 -28.81 -10.07
C LYS A 304 24.88 -28.64 -10.36
N ARG A 305 24.57 -28.29 -11.60
CA ARG A 305 23.21 -28.32 -12.14
C ARG A 305 22.87 -29.71 -12.62
#